data_AF-A0A0C5HCV6-F1
#
_entry.id   AF-A0A0C5HCV6-F1
#
_cell.length_a   1.000
_cell.length_b   1.000
_cell.length_c   1.000
_cell.angle_alpha   90.00
_cell.angle_beta   90.00
_cell.angle_gamma   90.00
#
_symmetry.space_group_name_H-M   'P 1'
#
loop_
_entity.id
_entity.type
_entity.pdbx_description
1 polymer ?
#
loop_
_entity_poly.entity_id
_entity_poly.type
_entity_poly.pdbx_seq_one_letter_code
_entity_poly.pdbx_strand_id
1 'polypeptide(L)' 'MKNYKLCYKKKGSPNWMTRVFNDTLYDNVQRVGNSFPSTFTWMIIPA' A
#
# COMPACT_ATOMS: atom_id res chain seq x y z
N MET A 1 -0.28 17.11 5.24
CA MET A 1 0.18 15.71 5.19
C MET A 1 -0.79 14.87 6.04
N LYS A 2 -0.91 13.56 5.77
CA LYS A 2 -1.90 12.67 6.40
C LYS A 2 -1.32 11.28 6.62
N ASN A 3 -1.96 10.48 7.47
CA ASN A 3 -1.60 9.09 7.68
C ASN A 3 -2.30 8.20 6.63
N TYR A 4 -1.60 7.16 6.18
CA TYR A 4 -2.12 6.20 5.21
C TYR A 4 -1.67 4.78 5.55
N LYS A 5 -2.50 3.80 5.20
CA LYS A 5 -2.18 2.38 5.21
C LYS A 5 -2.06 1.89 3.77
N LEU A 6 -0.90 1.36 3.41
CA LEU A 6 -0.72 0.59 2.18
C LEU A 6 -0.96 -0.89 2.49
N CYS A 7 -2.07 -1.42 2.01
CA CYS A 7 -2.40 -2.83 2.11
C CYS A 7 -1.95 -3.52 0.82
N TYR A 8 -1.27 -4.66 0.93
CA TYR A 8 -0.81 -5.42 -0.23
C TYR A 8 -0.80 -6.93 0.02
N LYS A 9 -0.98 -7.70 -1.04
CA LYS A 9 -0.88 -9.16 -1.00
C LYS A 9 -0.36 -9.72 -2.31
N LYS A 10 0.28 -10.89 -2.26
CA LYS A 10 0.61 -11.67 -3.45
C LYS A 10 -0.68 -12.23 -4.05
N LYS A 11 -0.82 -12.20 -5.38
CA LYS A 11 -1.93 -12.82 -6.11
C LYS A 11 -2.03 -14.30 -5.73
N GLY A 12 -3.25 -14.75 -5.45
CA GLY A 12 -3.53 -16.10 -4.93
C GLY A 12 -3.31 -16.28 -3.42
N SER A 13 -2.72 -15.30 -2.71
CA SER A 13 -2.68 -15.33 -1.25
C SER A 13 -3.98 -14.79 -0.66
N PRO A 14 -4.53 -15.42 0.40
CA PRO A 14 -5.66 -14.87 1.13
C PRO A 14 -5.26 -13.71 2.06
N ASN A 15 -3.98 -13.64 2.45
CA ASN A 15 -3.53 -12.76 3.53
C ASN A 15 -3.03 -11.43 2.99
N TRP A 16 -3.53 -10.35 3.59
CA TRP A 16 -3.05 -8.99 3.35
C TRP A 16 -1.99 -8.60 4.37
N MET A 17 -0.95 -7.94 3.89
CA MET A 17 0.02 -7.22 4.71
C MET A 17 -0.29 -5.74 4.68
N THR A 18 0.00 -5.05 5.78
CA THR A 18 -0.27 -3.61 5.92
C THR A 18 1.01 -2.90 6.31
N ARG A 19 1.33 -1.81 5.61
CA ARG A 19 2.38 -0.86 5.98
C ARG A 19 1.75 0.49 6.28
N VAL A 20 2.08 1.07 7.43
CA VAL A 20 1.60 2.39 7.85
C VAL A 20 2.62 3.45 7.43
N PHE A 21 2.12 4.55 6.87
CA PHE A 21 2.88 5.75 6.58
C PHE A 21 2.27 6.91 7.37
N ASN A 22 3.05 7.49 8.27
CA ASN A 22 2.61 8.64 9.06
C ASN A 22 3.06 9.93 8.39
N ASP A 23 2.21 10.95 8.48
CA ASP A 23 2.47 12.32 8.01
C ASP A 23 3.10 12.39 6.61
N THR A 24 2.47 11.74 5.63
CA THR A 24 2.96 11.67 4.25
C THR A 24 1.94 12.22 3.24
N LEU A 25 2.34 12.26 1.97
CA LEU A 25 1.48 12.57 0.83
C LEU A 25 0.99 11.27 0.18
N TYR A 26 -0.24 11.29 -0.32
CA TYR A 26 -0.83 10.14 -1.02
C TYR A 26 0.07 9.61 -2.15
N ASP A 27 0.62 10.51 -2.97
CA ASP A 27 1.46 10.17 -4.13
C ASP A 27 2.73 9.40 -3.73
N ASN A 28 3.27 9.65 -2.54
CA ASN A 28 4.41 8.90 -2.03
C ASN A 28 4.04 7.45 -1.73
N VAL A 29 2.87 7.23 -1.14
CA VAL A 29 2.35 5.89 -0.86
C VAL A 29 1.99 5.18 -2.17
N GLN A 30 1.41 5.89 -3.13
CA GLN A 30 1.06 5.37 -4.45
C GLN A 30 2.30 4.92 -5.22
N ARG A 31 3.38 5.69 -5.18
CA ARG A 31 4.67 5.31 -5.78
C ARG A 31 5.24 4.03 -5.19
N VAL A 32 5.11 3.81 -3.87
CA VAL A 32 5.50 2.53 -3.25
C VAL A 32 4.62 1.38 -3.76
N GLY A 33 3.30 1.56 -3.80
CA GLY A 33 2.38 0.56 -4.35
C GLY A 33 2.72 0.19 -5.79
N ASN A 34 2.92 1.21 -6.64
CA ASN A 34 3.31 1.04 -8.05
C ASN A 34 4.66 0.34 -8.24
N SER A 35 5.54 0.34 -7.23
CA SER A 35 6.84 -0.35 -7.30
C SER A 35 6.71 -1.86 -7.10
N PHE A 36 5.56 -2.36 -6.65
CA PHE A 36 5.38 -3.80 -6.47
C PHE A 36 5.32 -4.54 -7.80
N PRO A 37 5.88 -5.77 -7.87
CA PRO A 37 5.72 -6.61 -9.05
C PRO A 37 4.25 -6.87 -9.37
N SER A 38 3.93 -7.14 -10.64
CA SER A 38 2.56 -7.44 -11.10
C SER A 38 1.95 -8.69 -10.46
N THR A 39 2.74 -9.50 -9.75
CA THR A 39 2.30 -10.62 -8.93
C THR A 39 1.66 -10.18 -7.61
N PHE A 40 1.67 -8.89 -7.29
CA PHE A 40 1.02 -8.32 -6.11
C PHE A 40 -0.19 -7.46 -6.50
N THR A 41 -1.12 -7.37 -5.56
CA THR A 41 -2.24 -6.42 -5.58
C THR A 41 -2.11 -5.54 -4.36
N TRP A 42 -2.36 -4.24 -4.51
CA TRP A 42 -2.25 -3.27 -3.43
C TRP A 42 -3.37 -2.24 -3.49
N MET A 43 -3.64 -1.62 -2.34
CA MET A 43 -4.58 -0.52 -2.20
C MET A 43 -4.14 0.41 -1.06
N ILE A 44 -4.58 1.67 -1.12
CA ILE A 44 -4.27 2.68 -0.10
C ILE A 44 -5.56 3.04 0.64
N ILE A 45 -5.49 3.07 1.96
CA ILE A 45 -6.59 3.45 2.85
C ILE A 45 -6.13 4.65 3.70
N PRO A 46 -6.91 5.75 3.78
CA PRO A 46 -6.66 6.80 4.77
C PRO A 46 -6.63 6.23 6.19
N ALA A 47 -5.69 6.68 7.02
CA ALA A 47 -5.50 6.19 8.38
C ALA A 47 -5.75 7.27 9.43
#